data_AF-A0A1L3FNR5-F1
#
_entry.id   AF-A0A1L3FNR5-F1
#
_cell.length_a   1.000
_cell.length_b   1.000
_cell.length_c   1.000
_cell.angle_alpha   90.00
_cell.angle_beta   90.00
_cell.angle_gamma   90.00
#
_symmetry.space_group_name_H-M   'P 1'
#
loop_
_entity.id
_entity.type
_entity.pdbx_description
1 polymer ?
#
loop_
_entity_poly.entity_id
_entity_poly.type
_entity_poly.pdbx_seq_one_letter_code
_entity_poly.pdbx_strand_id
1 'polypeptide(L)'
;MTVVPTKGIYSVVIYLNVVKGMKHPEAAHALVQQLLSDQSMLGIPQALRYGVTTDVTLPEDLRKDLLFNSPERTALKKNVAWRRWMADRSDRIERVNKIIRG
;
A
#
# COMPACT_ATOMS: atom_id res chain seq x y z
N MET A 1 -11.29 -15.98 9.31
CA MET A 1 -10.68 -16.65 8.13
C MET A 1 -10.63 -15.65 6.99
N THR A 2 -9.44 -15.29 6.51
CA THR A 2 -9.29 -14.39 5.35
C THR A 2 -9.56 -15.15 4.07
N VAL A 3 -10.56 -14.74 3.30
CA VAL A 3 -10.83 -15.30 1.97
C VAL A 3 -9.80 -14.75 1.00
N VAL A 4 -9.02 -15.64 0.36
CA VAL A 4 -7.98 -15.26 -0.60
C VAL A 4 -8.47 -15.55 -2.02
N PRO A 5 -8.59 -14.55 -2.90
CA PRO A 5 -9.10 -14.76 -4.26
C PRO A 5 -8.08 -15.50 -5.12
N THR A 6 -8.53 -16.59 -5.77
CA THR A 6 -7.68 -17.42 -6.66
C THR A 6 -7.25 -16.68 -7.93
N LYS A 7 -8.02 -15.68 -8.37
CA LYS A 7 -7.71 -14.88 -9.56
C LYS A 7 -6.56 -13.90 -9.35
N GLY A 8 -6.07 -13.72 -8.12
CA GLY A 8 -5.00 -12.79 -7.76
C GLY A 8 -5.50 -11.57 -6.99
N ILE A 9 -4.54 -10.85 -6.40
CA ILE A 9 -4.75 -9.78 -5.44
C ILE A 9 -4.07 -8.53 -5.95
N TYR A 10 -4.82 -7.44 -6.16
CA TYR A 10 -4.20 -6.15 -6.44
C TYR A 10 -3.51 -5.62 -5.18
N SER A 11 -2.21 -5.33 -5.29
CA SER A 11 -1.44 -4.69 -4.23
C SER A 11 -1.10 -3.27 -4.66
N VAL A 12 -1.20 -2.35 -3.72
CA VAL A 12 -0.78 -0.97 -3.88
C VAL A 12 0.39 -0.67 -2.94
N VAL A 13 1.28 0.20 -3.38
CA VAL A 13 2.37 0.74 -2.55
C VAL A 13 1.96 2.14 -2.16
N ILE A 14 2.06 2.44 -0.87
CA ILE A 14 1.81 3.79 -0.35
C ILE A 14 3.11 4.57 -0.45
N TYR A 15 3.04 5.72 -1.11
CA TYR A 15 4.16 6.64 -1.25
C TYR A 15 3.90 7.89 -0.41
N LEU A 16 4.91 8.31 0.33
CA LEU A 16 4.93 9.59 1.02
C LEU A 16 5.70 10.59 0.17
N ASN A 17 5.11 11.76 -0.07
CA ASN A 17 5.71 12.80 -0.90
C ASN A 17 5.68 14.15 -0.19
N VAL A 18 6.75 14.91 -0.33
CA VAL A 18 6.82 16.30 0.11
C VAL A 18 6.13 17.16 -0.94
N VAL A 19 5.02 17.80 -0.55
CA VAL A 19 4.25 18.70 -1.42
C VAL A 19 5.06 19.94 -1.78
N LYS A 20 5.09 20.28 -3.07
CA LYS A 20 5.76 21.48 -3.58
C LYS A 20 5.19 22.75 -2.93
N GLY A 21 6.08 23.61 -2.43
CA GLY A 21 5.71 24.89 -1.81
C GLY A 21 5.22 24.79 -0.37
N MET A 22 5.44 23.66 0.31
CA MET A 22 5.14 23.57 1.73
C MET A 22 6.02 24.49 2.57
N LYS A 23 5.50 24.91 3.73
CA LYS A 23 6.18 25.84 4.64
C LYS A 23 7.39 25.23 5.37
N HIS A 24 7.36 23.92 5.62
CA HIS A 24 8.34 23.20 6.43
C HIS A 24 8.81 21.90 5.74
N PRO A 25 9.49 21.98 4.59
CA PRO A 25 9.97 20.82 3.85
C PRO A 25 10.91 19.93 4.68
N GLU A 26 11.77 20.52 5.50
CA GLU A 26 12.69 19.82 6.39
C GLU A 26 11.96 18.94 7.41
N ALA A 27 10.87 19.42 8.01
CA ALA A 27 10.07 18.65 8.95
C ALA A 27 9.34 17.49 8.26
N ALA A 28 8.84 17.70 7.05
CA ALA A 28 8.22 16.64 6.26
C ALA A 28 9.24 15.55 5.88
N HIS A 29 10.46 15.93 5.51
CA HIS A 29 11.54 14.97 5.24
C HIS A 29 11.93 14.19 6.50
N ALA A 30 12.07 14.85 7.65
CA ALA A 30 12.37 14.20 8.92
C ALA A 30 11.27 13.18 9.30
N LEU A 31 10.00 13.53 9.11
CA LEU A 31 8.88 12.62 9.32
C LEU A 31 8.95 11.40 8.39
N VAL A 32 9.24 11.60 7.10
CA VAL A 32 9.40 10.47 6.15
C VAL A 32 10.53 9.54 6.60
N GLN A 33 11.67 10.08 7.04
CA GLN A 33 12.76 9.26 7.56
C GLN A 33 12.35 8.48 8.82
N GLN A 34 11.65 9.12 9.75
CA GLN A 34 11.14 8.45 10.94
C GLN A 34 10.14 7.33 10.60
N LEU A 35 9.28 7.54 9.60
CA LEU A 35 8.32 6.53 9.15
C LEU A 35 9.01 5.33 8.48
N LEU A 36 10.19 5.52 7.90
CA LEU A 36 11.01 4.45 7.32
C LEU A 36 11.95 3.78 8.33
N SER A 37 11.98 4.24 9.58
CA SER A 37 12.78 3.59 10.63
C SER A 37 12.25 2.20 10.99
N ASP A 38 13.12 1.37 11.57
CA ASP A 38 12.75 0.01 11.99
C ASP A 38 11.58 -0.01 12.98
N GLN A 39 11.57 0.95 13.91
CA GLN A 39 10.49 1.09 14.89
C GLN A 39 9.14 1.31 14.20
N SER A 40 9.09 2.20 13.21
CA SER A 40 7.86 2.45 12.43
C SER A 40 7.49 1.26 11.55
N MET A 41 8.48 0.57 10.97
CA MET A 41 8.25 -0.63 10.15
C MET A 41 7.78 -1.84 10.97
N LEU A 42 7.96 -1.84 12.28
CA LEU A 42 7.30 -2.79 13.19
C LEU A 42 5.91 -2.31 13.62
N GLY A 43 5.75 -1.02 13.91
CA GLY A 43 4.49 -0.45 14.39
C GLY A 43 3.39 -0.41 13.33
N ILE A 44 3.72 -0.14 12.07
CA ILE A 44 2.73 -0.04 10.97
C ILE A 44 2.00 -1.37 10.75
N PRO A 45 2.67 -2.52 10.58
CA PRO A 45 1.99 -3.81 10.48
C PRO A 45 1.18 -4.14 11.73
N GLN A 46 1.67 -3.77 12.92
CA GLN A 46 0.97 -4.01 14.18
C GLN A 46 -0.36 -3.26 14.26
N ALA A 47 -0.41 -2.01 13.80
CA ALA A 47 -1.61 -1.19 13.86
C ALA A 47 -2.55 -1.39 12.65
N LEU A 48 -2.00 -1.52 11.45
CA LEU A 48 -2.77 -1.43 10.19
C LEU A 48 -2.78 -2.73 9.37
N ARG A 49 -2.02 -3.76 9.78
CA ARG A 49 -1.85 -5.01 9.03
C ARG A 49 -1.35 -4.80 7.59
N TYR A 50 -0.55 -3.76 7.38
CA TYR A 50 0.18 -3.52 6.14
C TYR A 50 1.52 -4.26 6.14
N GLY A 51 2.03 -4.58 4.95
CA GLY A 51 3.37 -5.11 4.80
C GLY A 51 4.44 -4.05 5.02
N VAL A 52 5.67 -4.48 5.28
CA VAL A 52 6.85 -3.61 5.39
C VAL A 52 7.47 -3.33 4.04
N THR A 53 8.21 -2.22 3.95
CA THR A 53 8.93 -1.79 2.75
C THR A 53 10.45 -1.69 2.98
N THR A 54 10.95 -2.20 4.11
CA THR A 54 12.36 -2.27 4.49
C THR A 54 12.75 -3.71 4.80
N ASP A 55 14.03 -3.95 5.13
CA ASP A 55 14.58 -5.28 5.43
C ASP A 55 14.27 -5.79 6.85
N VAL A 56 13.41 -5.09 7.59
CA VAL A 56 13.01 -5.49 8.95
C VAL A 56 12.31 -6.83 8.91
N THR A 57 12.77 -7.74 9.76
CA THR A 57 12.11 -9.03 9.98
C THR A 57 10.96 -8.86 10.97
N LEU A 58 9.75 -9.19 10.53
CA LEU A 58 8.57 -9.15 11.40
C LEU A 58 8.51 -10.36 12.34
N PRO A 59 8.03 -10.17 13.58
CA PRO A 59 7.63 -11.27 14.45
C PRO A 59 6.64 -12.22 13.77
N GLU A 60 6.76 -13.52 14.07
CA GLU A 60 6.02 -14.59 13.39
C GLU A 60 4.50 -14.48 13.57
N ASP A 61 4.05 -14.06 14.75
CA ASP A 61 2.65 -13.78 15.07
C ASP A 61 2.09 -12.66 14.19
N LEU A 62 2.85 -11.57 14.04
CA LEU A 62 2.44 -10.44 13.22
C LEU A 62 2.46 -10.77 11.73
N ARG A 63 3.47 -11.53 11.29
CA ARG A 63 3.64 -11.97 9.89
C ARG A 63 2.44 -12.80 9.43
N LYS A 64 1.91 -13.69 10.28
CA LYS A 64 0.75 -14.55 9.96
C LYS A 64 -0.52 -13.77 9.65
N ASP A 65 -0.70 -12.61 10.26
CA ASP A 65 -1.87 -11.77 10.07
C ASP A 65 -1.82 -10.95 8.77
N LEU A 66 -0.67 -10.89 8.08
CA LEU A 66 -0.55 -10.17 6.83
C LEU A 66 -1.12 -10.95 5.64
N LEU A 67 -1.63 -10.21 4.65
CA LEU A 67 -2.17 -10.80 3.43
C LEU A 67 -1.07 -11.51 2.62
N PHE A 68 0.11 -10.91 2.50
CA PHE A 68 1.26 -11.45 1.78
C PHE A 68 2.26 -12.08 2.76
N ASN A 69 1.84 -13.15 3.42
CA ASN A 69 2.60 -13.81 4.49
C ASN A 69 3.26 -15.14 4.08
N SER A 70 3.21 -15.50 2.80
CA SER A 70 3.69 -16.77 2.27
C SER A 70 4.08 -16.64 0.80
N PRO A 71 5.00 -17.46 0.29
CA PRO A 71 5.36 -17.46 -1.13
C PRO A 71 4.14 -17.60 -2.05
N GLU A 72 3.18 -18.44 -1.68
CA GLU A 72 1.97 -18.71 -2.46
C GLU A 72 1.08 -17.47 -2.57
N ARG A 73 0.87 -16.74 -1.46
CA ARG A 73 0.08 -15.50 -1.47
C ARG A 73 0.81 -14.35 -2.15
N THR A 74 2.14 -14.28 -2.01
CA THR A 74 2.97 -13.30 -2.71
C THR A 74 2.90 -13.52 -4.22
N ALA A 75 2.87 -14.77 -4.69
CA ALA A 75 2.72 -15.11 -6.11
C ALA A 75 1.36 -14.65 -6.70
N LEU A 76 0.34 -14.45 -5.87
CA LEU A 76 -0.96 -13.92 -6.30
C LEU A 76 -0.97 -12.39 -6.51
N LYS A 77 0.11 -11.69 -6.14
CA LYS A 77 0.20 -10.23 -6.23
C LYS A 77 0.14 -9.76 -7.68
N LYS A 78 -0.82 -8.89 -7.98
CA LYS A 78 -0.94 -8.18 -9.25
C LYS A 78 -0.54 -6.73 -9.08
N ASN A 79 0.39 -6.30 -9.93
CA ASN A 79 0.78 -4.90 -10.00
C ASN A 79 -0.28 -4.09 -10.75
N VAL A 80 -0.60 -2.91 -10.24
CA VAL A 80 -1.43 -1.94 -10.94
C VAL A 80 -0.59 -1.24 -11.99
N ALA A 81 -0.99 -1.33 -13.26
CA ALA A 81 -0.36 -0.58 -14.35
C ALA A 81 -0.76 0.90 -14.28
N TRP A 82 -0.18 1.65 -13.34
CA TRP A 82 -0.61 3.01 -13.00
C TRP A 82 -0.63 3.98 -14.18
N ARG A 83 0.34 3.93 -15.10
CA ARG A 83 0.33 4.79 -16.30
C ARG A 83 -0.92 4.56 -17.15
N ARG A 84 -1.24 3.29 -17.42
CA ARG A 84 -2.44 2.91 -18.18
C ARG A 84 -3.70 3.26 -17.40
N TRP A 85 -3.71 3.01 -16.10
CA TRP A 85 -4.83 3.36 -15.23
C TRP A 85 -5.09 4.86 -15.21
N MET A 86 -4.07 5.70 -15.24
CA MET A 86 -4.23 7.14 -15.16
C MET A 86 -4.62 7.79 -16.49
N ALA A 87 -4.32 7.15 -17.63
CA ALA A 87 -4.55 7.73 -18.96
C ALA A 87 -6.02 8.07 -19.27
N ASP A 88 -6.95 7.26 -18.78
CA ASP A 88 -8.40 7.37 -19.00
C ASP A 88 -9.19 7.55 -17.69
N ARG A 89 -8.52 8.07 -16.64
CA ARG A 89 -9.08 8.14 -15.27
C ARG A 89 -10.42 8.86 -15.23
N SER A 90 -10.54 10.02 -15.88
CA SER A 90 -11.76 10.83 -15.86
C SER A 90 -12.94 10.09 -16.47
N ASP A 91 -12.78 9.56 -17.68
CA ASP A 91 -13.82 8.81 -18.39
C ASP A 91 -14.26 7.57 -17.62
N ARG A 92 -13.31 6.87 -16.99
CA ARG A 92 -13.63 5.70 -16.16
C ARG A 92 -14.41 6.10 -14.91
N ILE A 93 -14.01 7.16 -14.21
CA ILE A 93 -14.73 7.66 -13.02
C ILE A 93 -16.14 8.08 -13.42
N GLU A 94 -16.32 8.78 -14.54
CA GLU A 94 -17.65 9.17 -15.03
C GLU A 94 -18.52 7.94 -15.29
N ARG A 95 -17.98 6.93 -15.99
CA ARG A 95 -18.68 5.68 -16.26
C ARG A 95 -19.10 4.94 -14.99
N VAL A 96 -18.18 4.83 -14.03
CA VAL A 96 -18.47 4.21 -12.72
C VAL A 96 -19.57 4.99 -11.99
N ASN A 97 -19.48 6.32 -11.98
CA ASN A 97 -20.49 7.16 -11.35
C ASN A 97 -21.87 6.99 -11.99
N LYS A 98 -21.97 6.88 -13.33
CA LYS A 98 -23.23 6.58 -14.01
C LYS A 98 -23.79 5.22 -13.61
N ILE A 99 -22.96 4.17 -13.62
CA ILE A 99 -23.38 2.82 -13.23
C ILE A 99 -23.90 2.78 -11.78
N ILE A 100 -23.22 3.47 -10.85
CA ILE A 100 -23.59 3.45 -9.44
C ILE A 100 -24.83 4.29 -9.17
N ARG A 101 -25.03 5.41 -9.88
CA ARG A 101 -26.17 6.32 -9.67
C ARG A 101 -27.48 5.79 -10.29
N GLY A 102 -27.40 4.88 -11.26
CA GLY A 102 -28.55 4.47 -12.09
C GLY A 102 -28.84 5.48 -13.18
#